data_AF-A0A926HE44-F1
#
_entry.id   AF-A0A926HE44-F1
#
_cell.length_a   1.000
_cell.length_b   1.000
_cell.length_c   1.000
_cell.angle_alpha   90.00
_cell.angle_beta   90.00
_cell.angle_gamma   90.00
#
_symmetry.space_group_name_H-M   'P 1'
#
loop_
_entity.id
_entity.type
_entity.pdbx_description
1 polymer ?
#
loop_
_entity_poly.entity_id
_entity_poly.type
_entity_poly.pdbx_seq_one_letter_code
_entity_poly.pdbx_strand_id
1 'polypeptide(L)'
;MSRAGKHIVLTVVAVLLLGLSYPIYVTGVAFNVWQPLIRPLGVSRRARHVSTFKGGRTWFDCAVDSRRNVNVCQVWDEQGRLIAFGKYRVDGENRAATRNELRPHYVHPGPNEDPKLAWIILAGSRDGRSFTLVPVNDAGQPLERFEVH
;
A
#
# COMPACT_ATOMS: atom_id res chain seq x y z
N MET A 1 9.19 -50.06 -10.97
CA MET A 1 8.20 -49.32 -10.15
C MET A 1 6.81 -49.55 -10.72
N SER A 2 5.90 -50.18 -9.96
CA SER A 2 4.57 -50.58 -10.46
C SER A 2 3.70 -49.37 -10.81
N ARG A 3 2.71 -49.55 -11.70
CA ARG A 3 1.75 -48.51 -12.12
C ARG A 3 1.03 -47.91 -10.89
N ALA A 4 0.65 -48.75 -9.93
CA ALA A 4 0.05 -48.34 -8.67
C ALA A 4 0.97 -47.47 -7.80
N GLY A 5 2.27 -47.79 -7.71
CA GLY A 5 3.24 -46.97 -6.97
C GLY A 5 3.43 -45.57 -7.55
N LYS A 6 3.35 -45.42 -8.89
CA LYS A 6 3.38 -44.09 -9.54
C LYS A 6 2.15 -43.26 -9.20
N HIS A 7 0.96 -43.86 -9.17
CA HIS A 7 -0.28 -43.17 -8.81
C HIS A 7 -0.28 -42.70 -7.35
N ILE A 8 0.17 -43.54 -6.42
CA ILE A 8 0.25 -43.19 -4.99
C ILE A 8 1.20 -42.00 -4.78
N VAL A 9 2.39 -42.03 -5.40
CA VAL A 9 3.36 -40.93 -5.31
C VAL A 9 2.77 -39.63 -5.88
N LEU A 10 2.10 -39.69 -7.03
CA LEU A 10 1.43 -38.52 -7.62
C LEU A 10 0.37 -37.95 -6.69
N THR A 11 -0.45 -38.79 -6.05
CA THR A 11 -1.49 -38.33 -5.13
C THR A 11 -0.89 -37.68 -3.89
N VAL A 12 0.15 -38.27 -3.28
CA VAL A 12 0.81 -37.69 -2.10
C VAL A 12 1.46 -36.34 -2.43
N VAL A 13 2.15 -36.24 -3.57
CA VAL A 13 2.74 -34.99 -4.03
C VAL A 13 1.68 -33.93 -4.31
N ALA A 14 0.56 -34.30 -4.96
CA ALA A 14 -0.54 -33.36 -5.23
C ALA A 14 -1.18 -32.84 -3.93
N VAL A 15 -1.39 -33.70 -2.94
CA VAL A 15 -1.93 -33.30 -1.62
C VAL A 15 -0.96 -32.37 -0.88
N LEU A 16 0.35 -32.66 -0.92
CA LEU A 16 1.37 -31.79 -0.33
C LEU A 16 1.42 -30.42 -1.00
N LEU A 17 1.35 -30.36 -2.33
CA LEU A 17 1.33 -29.11 -3.08
C LEU A 17 0.09 -28.27 -2.78
N LEU A 18 -1.09 -28.91 -2.70
CA LEU A 18 -2.33 -28.24 -2.31
C LEU A 18 -2.27 -27.73 -0.87
N GLY A 19 -1.75 -28.53 0.07
CA GLY A 19 -1.58 -28.13 1.46
C GLY A 19 -0.63 -26.95 1.65
N LEU A 20 0.41 -26.85 0.82
CA LEU A 20 1.37 -25.74 0.84
C LEU A 20 0.88 -24.50 0.06
N SER A 21 -0.11 -24.62 -0.82
CA SER A 21 -0.57 -23.52 -1.66
C SER A 21 -1.09 -22.32 -0.86
N TYR A 22 -1.89 -22.55 0.18
CA TYR A 22 -2.43 -21.50 1.04
C TYR A 22 -1.35 -20.76 1.86
N PRO A 23 -0.45 -21.45 2.61
CA PRO A 23 0.60 -20.74 3.35
C PRO A 23 1.58 -20.03 2.41
N ILE A 24 1.91 -20.61 1.24
CA ILE A 24 2.70 -19.92 0.20
C ILE A 24 1.98 -18.63 -0.20
N TYR A 25 0.70 -18.71 -0.56
CA TYR A 25 -0.12 -17.56 -0.96
C TYR A 25 -0.13 -16.46 0.10
N VAL A 26 -0.44 -16.80 1.36
CA VAL A 26 -0.47 -15.84 2.48
C VAL A 26 0.89 -15.19 2.67
N THR A 27 1.97 -15.98 2.58
CA THR A 27 3.35 -15.47 2.67
C THR A 27 3.65 -14.50 1.54
N GLY A 28 3.32 -14.84 0.30
CA GLY A 28 3.54 -13.94 -0.84
C GLY A 28 2.72 -12.66 -0.77
N VAL A 29 1.49 -12.68 -0.25
CA VAL A 29 0.72 -11.46 0.05
C VAL A 29 1.39 -10.66 1.17
N ALA A 30 1.88 -11.30 2.22
CA ALA A 30 2.54 -10.64 3.35
C ALA A 30 3.86 -9.96 2.98
N PHE A 31 4.57 -10.47 1.97
CA PHE A 31 5.78 -9.86 1.42
C PHE A 31 5.54 -8.99 0.18
N ASN A 32 4.27 -8.63 -0.11
CA ASN A 32 3.88 -7.82 -1.28
C ASN A 32 4.30 -8.42 -2.64
N VAL A 33 4.58 -9.72 -2.70
CA VAL A 33 4.86 -10.46 -3.94
C VAL A 33 3.59 -10.60 -4.77
N TRP A 34 2.46 -10.85 -4.09
CA TRP A 34 1.14 -10.96 -4.71
C TRP A 34 0.14 -9.98 -4.12
N GLN A 35 -0.87 -9.64 -4.92
CA GLN A 35 -2.02 -8.89 -4.46
C GLN A 35 -3.09 -9.87 -3.95
N PRO A 36 -3.83 -9.52 -2.88
CA PRO A 36 -4.92 -10.35 -2.42
C PRO A 36 -6.00 -10.47 -3.51
N LEU A 37 -6.57 -11.68 -3.64
CA LEU A 37 -7.55 -12.00 -4.68
C LEU A 37 -8.89 -11.31 -4.43
N ILE A 38 -9.20 -11.09 -3.15
CA ILE A 38 -10.43 -10.44 -2.71
C ILE A 38 -10.07 -9.05 -2.19
N ARG A 39 -10.75 -8.05 -2.73
CA ARG A 39 -10.65 -6.65 -2.30
C ARG A 39 -11.91 -6.27 -1.51
N PRO A 40 -11.81 -5.47 -0.45
CA PRO A 40 -12.98 -4.95 0.26
C PRO A 40 -13.88 -4.11 -0.65
N LEU A 41 -15.17 -4.07 -0.35
CA LEU A 41 -16.12 -3.22 -1.06
C LEU A 41 -15.76 -1.74 -0.84
N GLY A 42 -15.92 -0.91 -1.88
CA GLY A 42 -15.62 0.53 -1.82
C GLY A 42 -14.17 0.92 -2.13
N VAL A 43 -13.24 -0.03 -2.15
CA VAL A 43 -11.83 0.22 -2.53
C VAL A 43 -11.69 0.37 -4.04
N SER A 44 -10.93 1.38 -4.49
CA SER A 44 -10.71 1.64 -5.92
C SER A 44 -10.17 0.43 -6.68
N ARG A 45 -10.56 0.31 -7.96
CA ARG A 45 -10.07 -0.75 -8.85
C ARG A 45 -8.56 -0.73 -9.04
N ARG A 46 -7.97 0.46 -8.97
CA ARG A 46 -6.54 0.73 -9.18
C ARG A 46 -5.72 0.63 -7.89
N ALA A 47 -6.38 0.50 -6.74
CA ALA A 47 -5.69 0.44 -5.46
C ALA A 47 -4.81 -0.81 -5.33
N ARG A 48 -3.60 -0.64 -4.81
CA ARG A 48 -2.66 -1.71 -4.51
C ARG A 48 -2.63 -1.97 -3.01
N HIS A 49 -2.75 -3.23 -2.64
CA HIS A 49 -2.58 -3.70 -1.28
C HIS A 49 -1.12 -3.63 -0.87
N VAL A 50 -0.88 -3.15 0.34
CA VAL A 50 0.40 -3.08 1.03
C VAL A 50 0.24 -3.72 2.42
N SER A 51 1.04 -4.74 2.71
CA SER A 51 0.91 -5.63 3.88
C SER A 51 1.84 -5.32 5.06
N THR A 52 2.62 -4.23 5.01
CA THR A 52 3.89 -4.16 5.76
C THR A 52 3.78 -4.11 7.29
N PHE A 53 4.88 -4.57 7.91
CA PHE A 53 5.08 -4.94 9.31
C PHE A 53 5.10 -3.73 10.26
N LYS A 54 3.92 -3.18 10.60
CA LYS A 54 3.60 -2.39 11.82
C LYS A 54 2.23 -1.70 11.66
N GLY A 55 1.16 -2.48 11.49
CA GLY A 55 -0.19 -1.99 11.85
C GLY A 55 -1.26 -1.90 10.77
N GLY A 56 -1.26 -2.74 9.72
CA GLY A 56 -2.50 -3.05 9.01
C GLY A 56 -2.37 -3.39 7.52
N ARG A 57 -3.37 -4.12 7.02
CA ARG A 57 -3.59 -4.35 5.58
C ARG A 57 -4.23 -3.10 4.99
N THR A 58 -3.49 -2.36 4.17
CA THR A 58 -3.97 -1.09 3.61
C THR A 58 -3.93 -1.11 2.08
N TRP A 59 -4.85 -0.37 1.48
CA TRP A 59 -4.99 -0.28 0.03
C TRP A 59 -4.68 1.14 -0.42
N PHE A 60 -3.74 1.33 -1.33
CA PHE A 60 -3.31 2.64 -1.81
C PHE A 60 -3.65 2.83 -3.29
N ASP A 61 -4.35 3.91 -3.63
CA ASP A 61 -4.48 4.43 -4.99
C ASP A 61 -3.84 5.82 -5.04
N CYS A 62 -2.57 5.88 -5.45
CA CYS A 62 -1.81 7.11 -5.55
C CYS A 62 -1.36 7.34 -6.99
N ALA A 63 -1.57 8.55 -7.50
CA ALA A 63 -1.15 8.96 -8.84
C ALA A 63 -0.42 10.31 -8.79
N VAL A 64 0.54 10.49 -9.70
CA VAL A 64 1.20 11.79 -9.90
C VAL A 64 0.32 12.65 -10.81
N ASP A 65 -0.04 13.84 -10.33
CA ASP A 65 -0.63 14.89 -11.15
C ASP A 65 0.46 15.92 -11.48
N SER A 66 1.05 15.76 -12.67
CA SER A 66 2.13 16.62 -13.14
C SER A 66 1.68 18.06 -13.44
N ARG A 67 0.39 18.27 -13.73
CA ARG A 67 -0.13 19.62 -14.05
C ARG A 67 -0.21 20.48 -12.80
N ARG A 68 -0.59 19.88 -11.68
CA ARG A 68 -0.73 20.55 -10.37
C ARG A 68 0.49 20.36 -9.46
N ASN A 69 1.47 19.57 -9.89
CA ASN A 69 2.65 19.19 -9.11
C ASN A 69 2.27 18.65 -7.72
N VAL A 70 1.35 17.68 -7.69
CA VAL A 70 0.90 16.99 -6.47
C VAL A 70 0.74 15.49 -6.72
N ASN A 71 0.78 14.69 -5.66
CA ASN A 71 0.29 13.32 -5.67
C ASN A 71 -1.16 13.29 -5.22
N VAL A 72 -2.06 12.71 -6.00
CA VAL A 72 -3.45 12.49 -5.61
C VAL A 72 -3.55 11.08 -5.05
N CYS A 73 -3.91 10.97 -3.78
CA CYS A 73 -3.94 9.69 -3.07
C CYS A 73 -5.31 9.45 -2.43
N GLN A 74 -5.71 8.18 -2.43
CA GLN A 74 -6.77 7.62 -1.61
C GLN A 74 -6.24 6.34 -0.96
N VAL A 75 -6.53 6.17 0.33
CA VAL A 75 -6.08 5.02 1.11
C VAL A 75 -7.23 4.46 1.91
N TRP A 76 -7.36 3.14 1.90
CA TRP A 76 -8.37 2.41 2.64
C TRP A 76 -7.76 1.42 3.62
N ASP A 77 -8.45 1.18 4.73
CA ASP A 77 -8.15 0.08 5.64
C ASP A 77 -8.64 -1.28 5.10
N GLU A 78 -8.48 -2.32 5.92
CA GLU A 78 -8.84 -3.70 5.57
C GLU A 78 -10.35 -3.92 5.47
N GLN A 79 -11.16 -3.06 6.10
CA GLN A 79 -12.62 -3.06 6.01
C GLN A 79 -13.12 -2.25 4.79
N GLY A 80 -12.23 -1.56 4.06
CA GLY A 80 -12.59 -0.71 2.94
C GLY A 80 -13.05 0.69 3.35
N ARG A 81 -12.80 1.11 4.59
CA ARG A 81 -13.05 2.49 5.04
C ARG A 81 -11.92 3.39 4.56
N LEU A 82 -12.27 4.58 4.11
CA LEU A 82 -11.30 5.57 3.66
C LEU A 82 -10.59 6.19 4.87
N ILE A 83 -9.28 6.01 4.95
CA ILE A 83 -8.42 6.46 6.07
C ILE A 83 -7.43 7.55 5.68
N ALA A 84 -7.22 7.78 4.38
CA ALA A 84 -6.54 8.97 3.89
C ALA A 84 -7.07 9.36 2.50
N PHE A 85 -7.26 10.66 2.25
CA PHE A 85 -7.53 11.14 0.89
C PHE A 85 -7.14 12.60 0.70
N GLY A 86 -6.65 12.92 -0.49
CA GLY A 86 -6.37 14.30 -0.85
C GLY A 86 -5.25 14.48 -1.86
N LYS A 87 -4.72 15.70 -1.88
CA LYS A 87 -3.54 16.09 -2.64
C LYS A 87 -2.36 16.13 -1.69
N TYR A 88 -1.21 15.68 -2.17
CA TYR A 88 -0.02 15.51 -1.36
C TYR A 88 1.22 16.07 -2.06
N ARG A 89 2.22 16.46 -1.27
CA ARG A 89 3.58 16.78 -1.75
C ARG A 89 4.62 16.12 -0.86
N VAL A 90 5.82 15.93 -1.38
CA VAL A 90 6.97 15.49 -0.59
C VAL A 90 7.30 16.57 0.42
N ASP A 91 7.37 16.17 1.69
CA ASP A 91 7.71 17.06 2.79
C ASP A 91 9.08 17.72 2.57
N GLY A 92 9.17 19.01 2.87
CA GLY A 92 10.39 19.81 2.67
C GLY A 92 10.80 20.09 1.21
N GLU A 93 10.23 19.42 0.21
CA GLU A 93 10.70 19.51 -1.19
C GLU A 93 9.76 20.27 -2.15
N ASN A 94 8.60 20.73 -1.66
CA ASN A 94 7.59 21.50 -2.42
C ASN A 94 7.29 20.94 -3.83
N ARG A 95 7.27 19.61 -3.98
CA ARG A 95 7.04 18.92 -5.25
C ARG A 95 6.22 17.66 -5.05
N ALA A 96 5.64 17.13 -6.13
CA ALA A 96 5.16 15.77 -6.14
C ALA A 96 6.34 14.77 -6.07
N ALA A 97 6.09 13.61 -5.47
CA ALA A 97 6.93 12.43 -5.69
C ALA A 97 6.84 12.02 -7.17
N THR A 98 7.97 11.62 -7.74
CA THR A 98 8.01 11.03 -9.08
C THR A 98 7.33 9.67 -9.08
N ARG A 99 6.99 9.14 -10.26
CA ARG A 99 6.40 7.79 -10.39
C ARG A 99 7.27 6.70 -9.76
N ASN A 100 8.60 6.84 -9.82
CA ASN A 100 9.54 5.86 -9.26
C ASN A 100 9.65 5.96 -7.73
N GLU A 101 9.47 7.17 -7.19
CA GLU A 101 9.44 7.45 -5.75
C GLU A 101 8.11 7.09 -5.09
N LEU A 102 7.02 7.09 -5.86
CA LEU A 102 5.68 6.83 -5.36
C LEU A 102 5.49 5.34 -5.01
N ARG A 103 6.02 4.95 -3.87
CA ARG A 103 5.93 3.60 -3.28
C ARG A 103 5.31 3.70 -1.87
N PRO A 104 3.99 3.93 -1.77
CA PRO A 104 3.33 4.05 -0.47
C PRO A 104 3.56 2.81 0.38
N HIS A 105 3.80 3.03 1.67
CA HIS A 105 4.21 1.98 2.60
C HIS A 105 3.38 2.01 3.89
N TYR A 106 3.10 3.19 4.41
CA TYR A 106 2.39 3.37 5.68
C TYR A 106 1.57 4.66 5.65
N VAL A 107 0.46 4.69 6.37
CA VAL A 107 -0.32 5.91 6.63
C VAL A 107 -0.19 6.25 8.10
N HIS A 108 0.26 7.46 8.37
CA HIS A 108 0.19 8.01 9.71
C HIS A 108 -1.14 8.78 9.83
N PRO A 109 -2.03 8.43 10.79
CA PRO A 109 -3.34 9.06 10.91
C PRO A 109 -3.19 10.55 11.25
N GLY A 110 -4.06 11.37 10.66
CA GLY A 110 -4.10 12.79 10.98
C GLY A 110 -4.69 13.05 12.38
N PRO A 111 -4.66 14.30 12.86
CA PRO A 111 -5.29 14.67 14.12
C PRO A 111 -6.77 14.29 14.17
N ASN A 112 -7.22 13.78 15.31
CA ASN A 112 -8.57 13.23 15.50
C ASN A 112 -8.96 12.18 14.45
N GLU A 113 -7.98 11.49 13.88
CA GLU A 113 -8.16 10.50 12.80
C GLU A 113 -8.78 11.08 11.52
N ASP A 114 -8.65 12.39 11.24
CA ASP A 114 -9.18 12.99 10.02
C ASP A 114 -8.42 12.48 8.77
N PRO A 115 -9.09 11.76 7.85
CA PRO A 115 -8.47 11.24 6.64
C PRO A 115 -7.89 12.32 5.71
N LYS A 116 -8.35 13.57 5.78
CA LYS A 116 -7.82 14.67 4.96
C LYS A 116 -6.44 15.14 5.44
N LEU A 117 -6.11 14.85 6.70
CA LEU A 117 -4.92 15.33 7.38
C LEU A 117 -3.88 14.20 7.56
N ALA A 118 -4.24 12.96 7.23
CA ALA A 118 -3.35 11.80 7.30
C ALA A 118 -2.17 11.91 6.33
N TRP A 119 -0.97 11.59 6.81
CA TRP A 119 0.29 11.58 6.05
C TRP A 119 0.58 10.19 5.47
N ILE A 120 1.25 10.15 4.32
CA ILE A 120 1.62 8.88 3.67
C ILE A 120 3.15 8.74 3.64
N ILE A 121 3.67 7.67 4.21
CA ILE A 121 5.10 7.35 4.14
C ILE A 121 5.36 6.52 2.89
N LEU A 122 6.32 6.96 2.08
CA LEU A 122 6.84 6.25 0.93
C LEU A 122 8.03 5.40 1.35
N ALA A 123 8.04 4.11 0.99
CA ALA A 123 9.20 3.26 1.11
C ALA A 123 10.29 3.71 0.13
N GLY A 124 11.54 3.67 0.57
CA GLY A 124 12.64 4.29 -0.15
C GLY A 124 12.83 3.82 -1.59
N SER A 125 13.21 4.78 -2.43
CA SER A 125 13.53 4.58 -3.85
C SER A 125 14.76 5.38 -4.31
N ARG A 126 15.25 6.32 -3.50
CA ARG A 126 16.45 7.13 -3.73
C ARG A 126 17.28 7.08 -2.45
N ASP A 127 18.51 6.60 -2.57
CA ASP A 127 19.47 6.43 -1.46
C ASP A 127 18.98 5.59 -0.27
N GLY A 128 17.96 4.74 -0.48
CA GLY A 128 17.37 3.91 0.57
C GLY A 128 16.56 4.67 1.62
N ARG A 129 16.29 5.96 1.42
CA ARG A 129 15.58 6.81 2.39
C ARG A 129 14.07 6.81 2.15
N SER A 130 13.29 6.72 3.22
CA SER A 130 11.84 6.92 3.17
C SER A 130 11.49 8.40 3.06
N PHE A 131 10.37 8.69 2.41
CA PHE A 131 9.87 10.06 2.25
C PHE A 131 8.48 10.17 2.88
N THR A 132 8.12 11.37 3.34
CA THR A 132 6.77 11.65 3.83
C THR A 132 6.03 12.49 2.80
N LEU A 133 4.83 12.05 2.44
CA LEU A 133 3.86 12.84 1.69
C LEU A 133 2.94 13.56 2.67
N VAL A 134 2.95 14.89 2.61
CA VAL A 134 2.10 15.76 3.42
C VAL A 134 0.88 16.26 2.65
N PRO A 135 -0.31 16.30 3.27
CA PRO A 135 -1.52 16.75 2.61
C PRO A 135 -1.45 18.26 2.37
N VAL A 136 -1.93 18.70 1.20
CA VAL A 136 -1.89 20.10 0.75
C VAL A 136 -3.24 20.57 0.21
N ASN A 137 -3.49 21.88 0.29
CA ASN A 137 -4.67 22.53 -0.27
C ASN A 137 -4.57 22.69 -1.80
N ASP A 138 -5.56 23.36 -2.40
CA ASP A 138 -5.59 23.61 -3.86
C ASP A 138 -4.47 24.52 -4.37
N ALA A 139 -3.93 25.38 -3.50
CA ALA A 139 -2.75 26.21 -3.78
C ALA A 139 -1.43 25.43 -3.58
N GLY A 140 -1.49 24.18 -3.13
CA GLY A 140 -0.31 23.35 -2.84
C GLY A 140 0.40 23.69 -1.53
N GLN A 141 -0.25 24.44 -0.63
CA GLN A 141 0.24 24.73 0.71
C GLN A 141 -0.13 23.59 1.65
N PRO A 142 0.74 23.18 2.60
CA PRO A 142 0.42 22.16 3.60
C PRO A 142 -0.87 22.48 4.36
N LEU A 143 -1.73 21.48 4.53
CA LEU A 143 -2.98 21.62 5.30
C LEU A 143 -2.73 21.69 6.81
N GLU A 144 -1.65 21.07 7.27
CA GLU A 144 -1.17 21.20 8.64
C GLU A 144 0.32 21.49 8.65
N ARG A 145 0.69 22.62 9.26
CA ARG A 145 2.03 22.88 9.75
C ARG A 145 1.89 23.11 11.25
N PHE A 146 1.58 22.06 12.01
CA PHE A 146 1.84 22.09 13.44
C PHE A 146 3.30 21.70 13.61
N GLU A 147 4.14 22.68 13.92
CA GLU A 147 5.48 22.42 14.43
C GLU A 147 5.32 21.50 15.64
N VAL A 148 5.81 20.27 15.53
CA VAL A 148 6.02 19.43 16.71
C VAL A 148 7.17 20.10 17.46
N HIS A 149 6.85 20.94 18.44
CA HIS A 149 7.80 21.38 19.46
C HIS A 149 8.13 20.22 20.40
#